data_AF-A0A8T7FV81-F1
#
_entry.id   AF-A0A8T7FV81-F1
#
_cell.length_a   1.000
_cell.length_b   1.000
_cell.length_c   1.000
_cell.angle_alpha   90.00
_cell.angle_beta   90.00
_cell.angle_gamma   90.00
#
_symmetry.space_group_name_H-M   'P 1'
#
loop_
_entity.id
_entity.type
_entity.pdbx_description
1 polymer ?
#
loop_
_entity_poly.entity_id
_entity_poly.type
_entity_poly.pdbx_seq_one_letter_code
_entity_poly.pdbx_strand_id
1 'polypeptide(L)'
;MDFFSKLFGSKKTPEPISSEPDEVELRGNGRFALEVVGESHYQENLEKICGPRKEKGENLTIDATLILEDNNPYDKQAVRVEISGLHVGYLSREVARLYREQIRLGGHPRAIGTCKAKIKGGWERRNGDQGHYGVWLDIPVEVE
;
A
#
# COMPACT_ATOMS: atom_id res chain seq x y z
N MET A 1 9.80 -22.66 -9.62
CA MET A 1 8.35 -22.54 -9.89
C MET A 1 8.08 -21.05 -10.04
N ASP A 2 8.06 -20.59 -11.28
CA ASP A 2 8.18 -19.19 -11.69
C ASP A 2 6.80 -18.55 -11.88
N PHE A 3 6.38 -17.72 -10.93
CA PHE A 3 5.03 -17.12 -10.95
C PHE A 3 4.97 -15.67 -11.46
N PHE A 4 6.10 -14.97 -11.60
CA PHE A 4 6.13 -13.56 -12.07
C PHE A 4 6.26 -13.39 -13.59
N SER A 5 6.08 -14.44 -14.39
CA SER A 5 6.26 -14.38 -15.85
C SER A 5 5.19 -13.57 -16.59
N LYS A 6 4.14 -13.09 -15.91
CA LYS A 6 3.01 -12.36 -16.52
C LYS A 6 2.91 -10.87 -16.17
N LEU A 7 3.89 -10.29 -15.48
CA LEU A 7 3.90 -8.85 -15.18
C LEU A 7 4.42 -7.97 -16.34
N PHE A 8 5.05 -8.55 -17.36
CA PHE A 8 5.83 -7.78 -18.33
C PHE A 8 5.14 -7.70 -19.69
N GLY A 9 4.49 -6.55 -19.93
CA GLY A 9 4.14 -6.12 -21.28
C GLY A 9 5.40 -6.03 -22.18
N SER A 10 5.20 -6.30 -23.47
CA SER A 10 6.22 -6.44 -24.52
C SER A 10 7.49 -5.58 -24.36
N LYS A 11 8.64 -6.25 -24.56
CA LYS A 11 9.99 -5.66 -24.65
C LYS A 11 9.99 -4.32 -25.39
N LYS A 12 10.11 -3.22 -24.65
CA LYS A 12 10.40 -1.89 -25.21
C LYS A 12 11.93 -1.72 -25.24
N THR A 13 12.43 -1.24 -26.38
CA THR A 13 13.80 -0.77 -26.63
C THR A 13 14.34 0.03 -25.43
N PRO A 14 15.63 -0.04 -25.06
CA PRO A 14 16.16 0.75 -23.95
C PRO A 14 16.01 2.24 -24.27
N GLU A 15 14.94 2.84 -23.74
CA GLU A 15 14.75 4.28 -23.67
C GLU A 15 15.77 4.85 -22.68
N PRO A 16 16.24 6.11 -22.87
CA PRO A 16 17.21 6.73 -21.98
C PRO A 16 16.73 6.65 -20.52
N ILE A 17 17.65 6.28 -19.61
CA ILE A 17 17.40 6.08 -18.17
C ILE A 17 16.71 7.34 -17.62
N SER A 18 15.39 7.29 -17.43
CA SER A 18 14.66 8.36 -16.74
C SER A 18 15.11 8.39 -15.29
N SER A 19 15.34 9.60 -14.75
CA SER A 19 15.67 9.82 -13.35
C SER A 19 14.52 9.52 -12.39
N GLU A 20 13.32 9.29 -12.93
CA GLU A 20 12.14 8.92 -12.16
C GLU A 20 12.26 7.45 -11.71
N PRO A 21 11.87 7.13 -10.46
CA PRO A 21 11.81 5.75 -10.00
C PRO A 21 10.84 4.97 -10.90
N ASP A 22 11.22 3.73 -11.24
CA ASP A 22 10.32 2.80 -11.93
C ASP A 22 9.01 2.69 -11.12
N GLU A 23 7.86 2.86 -11.76
CA GLU A 23 6.57 2.63 -11.13
C GLU A 23 6.04 1.25 -11.55
N VAL A 24 5.63 0.44 -10.58
CA VAL A 24 5.09 -0.91 -10.80
C VAL A 24 3.67 -0.99 -10.28
N GLU A 25 2.71 -1.13 -11.20
CA GLU A 25 1.31 -1.37 -10.84
C GLU A 25 1.12 -2.82 -10.37
N LEU A 26 0.68 -3.00 -9.13
CA LEU A 26 0.40 -4.29 -8.50
C LEU A 26 -1.10 -4.56 -8.62
N ARG A 27 -1.45 -5.54 -9.45
CA ARG A 27 -2.85 -5.91 -9.69
C ARG A 27 -3.25 -7.08 -8.80
N GLY A 28 -4.02 -6.79 -7.76
CA GLY A 28 -4.65 -7.79 -6.91
C GLY A 28 -5.87 -8.46 -7.55
N ASN A 29 -6.60 -9.24 -6.75
CA ASN A 29 -7.78 -10.01 -7.18
C ASN A 29 -9.10 -9.39 -6.71
N GLY A 30 -9.08 -8.16 -6.20
CA GLY A 30 -10.22 -7.45 -5.67
C GLY A 30 -10.63 -7.84 -4.25
N ARG A 31 -9.88 -8.73 -3.57
CA ARG A 31 -10.23 -9.19 -2.21
C ARG A 31 -9.79 -8.23 -1.11
N PHE A 32 -8.81 -7.36 -1.38
CA PHE A 32 -8.23 -6.47 -0.37
C PHE A 32 -7.82 -7.26 0.89
N ALA A 33 -6.99 -8.28 0.70
CA ALA A 33 -6.69 -9.27 1.74
C ALA A 33 -5.53 -8.87 2.64
N LEU A 34 -4.66 -7.97 2.18
CA LEU A 34 -3.49 -7.57 2.95
C LEU A 34 -3.82 -6.36 3.82
N GLU A 35 -3.74 -6.53 5.13
CA GLU A 35 -3.91 -5.46 6.10
C GLU A 35 -2.64 -4.59 6.16
N VAL A 36 -2.83 -3.26 6.13
CA VAL A 36 -1.80 -2.28 6.51
C VAL A 36 -1.71 -2.30 8.04
N VAL A 37 -0.51 -2.08 8.58
CA VAL A 37 -0.30 -1.98 10.03
C VAL A 37 0.21 -0.59 10.43
N GLY A 38 -0.11 -0.19 11.65
CA GLY A 38 0.36 1.06 12.25
C GLY A 38 -0.50 2.29 11.92
N GLU A 39 -1.59 2.10 11.19
CA GLU A 39 -2.67 3.07 10.89
C GLU A 39 -3.24 3.77 12.12
N SER A 40 -3.17 3.16 13.31
CA SER A 40 -3.56 3.83 14.55
C SER A 40 -2.76 5.12 14.82
N HIS A 41 -1.52 5.20 14.33
CA HIS A 41 -0.68 6.40 14.42
C HIS A 41 -1.00 7.46 13.35
N TYR A 42 -1.84 7.15 12.37
CA TYR A 42 -2.12 7.99 11.19
C TYR A 42 -3.61 8.24 10.97
N GLN A 43 -4.43 8.13 12.03
CA GLN A 43 -5.87 8.32 11.94
C GLN A 43 -6.28 9.71 11.44
N GLU A 44 -5.52 10.75 11.81
CA GLU A 44 -5.75 12.11 11.30
C GLU A 44 -5.54 12.22 9.79
N ASN A 45 -4.57 11.48 9.22
CA ASN A 45 -4.34 11.46 7.78
C ASN A 45 -5.46 10.71 7.06
N LEU A 46 -5.91 9.59 7.62
CA LEU A 46 -7.04 8.83 7.09
C LEU A 46 -8.34 9.65 7.12
N GLU A 47 -8.56 10.43 8.18
CA GLU A 47 -9.70 11.34 8.27
C GLU A 47 -9.62 12.46 7.22
N LYS A 48 -8.43 13.03 6.95
CA LYS A 48 -8.25 14.00 5.85
C LYS A 48 -8.59 13.41 4.48
N ILE A 49 -8.28 12.13 4.26
CA ILE A 49 -8.58 11.43 3.00
C ILE A 49 -10.07 11.14 2.87
N CYS A 50 -10.71 10.64 3.94
CA CYS A 50 -12.12 10.24 3.92
C CYS A 50 -13.09 11.42 4.06
N GLY A 51 -12.63 12.54 4.60
CA GLY A 51 -13.48 13.65 5.03
C GLY A 51 -14.18 13.37 6.37
N PRO A 52 -15.21 14.17 6.73
CA PRO A 52 -15.89 14.05 8.01
C PRO A 52 -16.42 12.65 8.30
N ARG A 53 -16.26 12.21 9.57
CA ARG A 53 -16.76 10.92 10.05
C ARG A 53 -18.28 10.83 9.90
N LYS A 54 -18.75 9.61 9.66
CA LYS A 54 -20.17 9.27 9.49
C LYS A 54 -20.54 8.19 10.49
N GLU A 55 -21.79 8.14 10.94
CA GLU A 55 -22.26 7.10 11.88
C GLU A 55 -22.01 5.66 11.38
N LYS A 56 -22.07 5.44 10.07
CA LYS A 56 -21.80 4.13 9.44
C LYS A 56 -20.32 3.86 9.15
N GLY A 57 -19.46 4.86 9.34
CA GLY A 57 -18.07 4.84 8.90
C GLY A 57 -17.95 4.96 7.38
N GLU A 58 -16.77 4.64 6.89
CA GLU A 58 -16.36 4.73 5.50
C GLU A 58 -16.13 3.34 4.90
N ASN A 59 -16.27 3.24 3.58
CA ASN A 59 -15.92 2.06 2.79
C ASN A 59 -15.44 2.53 1.41
N LEU A 60 -14.26 3.15 1.39
CA LEU A 60 -13.70 3.86 0.25
C LEU A 60 -12.64 2.99 -0.44
N THR A 61 -12.79 2.79 -1.74
CA THR A 61 -11.72 2.21 -2.59
C THR A 61 -10.95 3.34 -3.26
N ILE A 62 -9.62 3.35 -3.12
CA ILE A 62 -8.73 4.43 -3.57
C ILE A 62 -7.36 3.87 -3.99
N ASP A 63 -6.56 4.63 -4.72
CA ASP A 63 -5.18 4.25 -5.03
C ASP A 63 -4.24 4.48 -3.84
N ALA A 64 -3.31 3.55 -3.68
CA ALA A 64 -2.24 3.60 -2.68
C ALA A 64 -0.87 3.43 -3.34
N THR A 65 0.14 3.95 -2.66
CA THR A 65 1.53 3.93 -3.09
C THR A 65 2.38 3.24 -2.02
N LEU A 66 3.27 2.35 -2.46
CA LEU A 66 4.18 1.58 -1.63
C LEU A 66 5.61 2.09 -1.87
N ILE A 67 6.21 2.63 -0.81
CA ILE A 67 7.51 3.30 -0.86
C ILE A 67 8.52 2.52 -0.02
N LEU A 68 9.63 2.14 -0.64
CA LEU A 68 10.76 1.52 0.05
C LEU A 68 11.44 2.56 0.95
N GLU A 69 11.35 2.40 2.28
CA GLU A 69 11.86 3.38 3.23
C GLU A 69 13.18 2.92 3.87
N ASP A 70 14.26 2.96 3.09
CA ASP A 70 15.59 2.43 3.44
C ASP A 70 16.21 3.10 4.69
N ASN A 71 15.80 4.34 4.94
CA ASN A 71 16.31 5.19 6.01
C ASN A 71 15.40 5.19 7.24
N ASN A 72 14.42 4.28 7.31
CA ASN A 72 13.54 4.17 8.47
C ASN A 72 14.37 3.80 9.73
N PRO A 73 14.23 4.54 10.84
CA PRO A 73 15.08 4.36 12.01
C PRO A 73 14.78 3.07 12.79
N TYR A 74 13.63 2.44 12.57
CA TYR A 74 13.18 1.25 13.29
C TYR A 74 13.32 -0.04 12.46
N ASP A 75 13.13 0.03 11.14
CA ASP A 75 13.28 -1.10 10.23
C ASP A 75 13.77 -0.63 8.86
N LYS A 76 15.03 -0.87 8.52
CA LYS A 76 15.64 -0.51 7.22
C LYS A 76 15.00 -1.20 6.01
N GLN A 77 14.11 -2.18 6.24
CA GLN A 77 13.34 -2.84 5.20
C GLN A 77 11.86 -2.45 5.21
N ALA A 78 11.48 -1.39 5.94
CA ALA A 78 10.12 -0.89 5.97
C ALA A 78 9.61 -0.54 4.56
N VAL A 79 8.32 -0.78 4.35
CA VAL A 79 7.60 -0.35 3.15
C VAL A 79 6.44 0.51 3.62
N ARG A 80 6.57 1.80 3.38
CA ARG A 80 5.60 2.82 3.76
C ARG A 80 4.41 2.77 2.80
N VAL A 81 3.21 2.89 3.34
CA VAL A 81 1.97 2.98 2.58
C VAL A 81 1.50 4.43 2.60
N GLU A 82 1.30 5.00 1.42
CA GLU A 82 0.71 6.32 1.23
C GLU A 82 -0.59 6.24 0.46
N ILE A 83 -1.53 7.12 0.79
CA ILE A 83 -2.78 7.33 0.04
C ILE A 83 -2.93 8.83 -0.13
N SER A 84 -3.18 9.28 -1.37
CA SER A 84 -3.24 10.72 -1.70
C SER A 84 -2.00 11.50 -1.23
N GLY A 85 -0.81 10.88 -1.25
CA GLY A 85 0.45 11.46 -0.80
C GLY A 85 0.59 11.60 0.74
N LEU A 86 -0.35 11.06 1.51
CA LEU A 86 -0.28 11.04 2.98
C LEU A 86 0.12 9.65 3.46
N HIS A 87 1.06 9.61 4.40
CA HIS A 87 1.47 8.39 5.09
C HIS A 87 0.32 7.89 5.97
N VAL A 88 -0.13 6.65 5.71
CA VAL A 88 -1.26 6.02 6.40
C VAL A 88 -0.89 4.77 7.21
N GLY A 89 0.32 4.23 7.01
CA GLY A 89 0.82 3.08 7.75
C GLY A 89 1.94 2.38 6.98
N TYR A 90 2.20 1.13 7.33
CA TYR A 90 3.24 0.31 6.72
C TYR A 90 2.72 -1.08 6.33
N LEU A 91 3.44 -1.75 5.45
CA LEU A 91 3.33 -3.20 5.39
C LEU A 91 3.88 -3.80 6.70
N SER A 92 3.34 -4.94 7.12
CA SER A 92 3.93 -5.69 8.23
C SER A 92 5.39 -6.04 7.91
N ARG A 93 6.23 -6.19 8.93
CA ARG A 93 7.68 -6.45 8.74
C ARG A 93 7.96 -7.64 7.82
N GLU A 94 7.20 -8.72 8.00
CA GLU A 94 7.31 -9.93 7.19
C GLU A 94 6.93 -9.66 5.73
N VAL A 95 5.77 -9.05 5.50
CA VAL A 95 5.28 -8.74 4.15
C VAL A 95 6.17 -7.72 3.45
N ALA A 96 6.70 -6.73 4.18
CA ALA A 96 7.65 -5.76 3.64
C ALA A 96 8.91 -6.42 3.07
N ARG A 97 9.44 -7.46 3.73
CA ARG A 97 10.62 -8.21 3.27
C ARG A 97 10.30 -9.00 2.01
N LEU A 98 9.19 -9.75 2.02
CA LEU A 98 8.72 -10.51 0.86
C LEU A 98 8.49 -9.60 -0.34
N TYR A 99 7.80 -8.48 -0.14
CA TYR A 99 7.54 -7.49 -1.18
C TYR A 99 8.84 -6.98 -1.82
N ARG A 100 9.82 -6.61 -1.01
CA ARG A 100 11.12 -6.10 -1.48
C ARG A 100 11.90 -7.16 -2.24
N GLU A 101 11.86 -8.41 -1.78
CA GLU A 101 12.46 -9.52 -2.47
C GLU A 101 11.82 -9.72 -3.86
N GLN A 102 10.49 -9.72 -3.95
CA GLN A 102 9.80 -9.92 -5.23
C GLN A 102 10.08 -8.78 -6.22
N ILE A 103 10.06 -7.54 -5.77
CA ILE A 103 10.42 -6.39 -6.61
C ILE A 103 11.85 -6.48 -7.11
N ARG A 104 12.79 -6.90 -6.25
CA ARG A 104 14.19 -7.12 -6.64
C ARG A 104 14.32 -8.25 -7.67
N LEU A 105 13.65 -9.38 -7.46
CA LEU A 105 13.66 -10.51 -8.39
C LEU A 105 13.01 -10.16 -9.74
N GLY A 106 12.01 -9.26 -9.73
CA GLY A 106 11.40 -8.70 -10.93
C GLY A 106 12.27 -7.69 -11.68
N GLY A 107 13.48 -7.38 -11.20
CA GLY A 107 14.40 -6.44 -11.86
C GLY A 107 14.17 -4.96 -11.51
N HIS A 108 13.34 -4.67 -10.51
CA HIS A 108 12.88 -3.32 -10.17
C HIS A 108 13.29 -2.86 -8.75
N PRO A 109 14.54 -3.05 -8.28
CA PRO A 109 14.91 -2.97 -6.86
C PRO A 109 14.65 -1.63 -6.15
N ARG A 110 14.29 -0.58 -6.89
CA ARG A 110 13.98 0.76 -6.38
C ARG A 110 12.58 1.25 -6.77
N ALA A 111 11.74 0.36 -7.30
CA ALA A 111 10.44 0.76 -7.82
C ALA A 111 9.50 1.22 -6.70
N ILE A 112 8.65 2.17 -7.07
CA ILE A 112 7.47 2.55 -6.30
C ILE A 112 6.33 1.65 -6.76
N GLY A 113 5.70 0.96 -5.82
CA GLY A 113 4.51 0.17 -6.12
C GLY A 113 3.26 1.02 -6.08
N THR A 114 2.31 0.78 -6.97
CA THR A 114 0.95 1.32 -6.87
C THR A 114 -0.08 0.21 -6.89
N CYS A 115 -1.14 0.35 -6.10
CA CYS A 115 -2.21 -0.64 -6.01
C CYS A 115 -3.53 -0.01 -5.56
N LYS A 116 -4.62 -0.77 -5.62
CA LYS A 116 -5.88 -0.38 -4.98
C LYS A 116 -5.80 -0.65 -3.47
N ALA A 117 -6.34 0.27 -2.69
CA ALA A 117 -6.56 0.15 -1.27
C ALA A 117 -8.04 0.33 -0.94
N LYS A 118 -8.45 -0.22 0.20
CA LYS A 118 -9.78 -0.05 0.77
C LYS A 118 -9.66 0.46 2.19
N ILE A 119 -10.21 1.64 2.44
CA ILE A 119 -10.33 2.23 3.76
C ILE A 119 -11.70 1.85 4.32
N LYS A 120 -11.73 1.28 5.52
CA LYS A 120 -12.98 0.94 6.22
C LYS A 120 -12.98 1.48 7.65
N GLY A 121 -14.16 1.64 8.23
CA GLY A 121 -14.29 2.06 9.63
C GLY A 121 -14.34 3.58 9.76
N GLY A 122 -13.76 4.13 10.82
CA GLY A 122 -13.80 5.58 11.04
C GLY A 122 -15.20 6.13 11.32
N TRP A 123 -16.01 5.35 12.03
CA TRP A 123 -17.36 5.78 12.41
C TRP A 123 -17.33 6.69 13.63
N GLU A 124 -18.35 7.54 13.74
CA GLU A 124 -18.60 8.38 14.93
C GLU A 124 -20.10 8.39 15.20
N ARG A 125 -20.49 7.99 16.42
CA ARG A 125 -21.89 7.91 16.86
C ARG A 125 -22.29 9.18 17.60
N ARG A 126 -23.59 9.44 17.70
CA ARG A 126 -24.15 10.63 18.40
C ARG A 126 -23.73 10.80 19.85
N ASN A 127 -23.34 9.71 20.52
CA ASN A 127 -22.85 9.74 21.89
C ASN A 127 -21.35 10.06 22.00
N GLY A 128 -20.68 10.39 20.88
CA GLY A 128 -19.24 10.68 20.82
C GLY A 128 -18.34 9.44 20.77
N ASP A 129 -18.92 8.25 20.73
CA ASP A 129 -18.16 7.00 20.52
C ASP A 129 -17.65 6.94 19.09
N GLN A 130 -16.38 6.56 18.91
CA GLN A 130 -15.73 6.54 17.60
C GLN A 130 -14.90 5.27 17.37
N GLY A 131 -14.88 4.81 16.12
CA GLY A 131 -14.05 3.71 15.67
C GLY A 131 -12.86 4.19 14.83
N HIS A 132 -11.80 3.40 14.80
CA HIS A 132 -10.65 3.68 13.94
C HIS A 132 -10.93 3.34 12.47
N TYR A 133 -10.23 4.03 11.58
CA TYR A 133 -10.05 3.63 10.20
C TYR A 133 -9.02 2.50 10.14
N GLY A 134 -9.31 1.48 9.32
CA GLY A 134 -8.35 0.47 8.88
C GLY A 134 -8.14 0.54 7.37
N VAL A 135 -7.01 0.00 6.89
CA VAL A 135 -6.65 0.00 5.47
C VAL A 135 -6.24 -1.39 5.03
N TRP A 136 -6.77 -1.82 3.88
CA TRP A 136 -6.42 -3.08 3.25
C TRP A 136 -6.01 -2.86 1.80
N LEU A 137 -4.94 -3.52 1.37
CA LEU A 137 -4.38 -3.44 0.02
C LEU A 137 -4.85 -4.61 -0.83
N ASP A 138 -5.14 -4.31 -2.09
CA ASP A 138 -5.41 -5.29 -3.13
C ASP A 138 -4.15 -5.53 -3.94
N ILE A 139 -3.28 -6.39 -3.41
CA ILE A 139 -2.04 -6.78 -4.06
C ILE A 139 -1.98 -8.30 -4.25
N PRO A 140 -1.24 -8.79 -5.26
CA PRO A 140 -1.09 -10.21 -5.53
C PRO A 140 -0.12 -10.82 -4.50
N VAL A 141 -0.60 -11.04 -3.29
CA VAL A 141 0.14 -11.76 -2.25
C VAL A 141 -0.62 -13.05 -1.97
N GLU A 142 0.01 -14.17 -2.32
CA GLU A 142 -0.34 -15.47 -1.75
C GLU A 142 0.32 -15.51 -0.36
N VAL A 143 -0.48 -15.32 0.68
CA VAL A 143 -0.08 -15.68 2.03
C VAL A 143 -0.48 -17.14 2.19
N GLU A 144 0.50 -18.05 2.13
CA GLU A 144 0.29 -19.45 2.52
C GLU A 144 0.08 -19.58 4.03
#